data_AF-A0A8D8TB37-F1
#
_entry.id   AF-A0A8D8TB37-F1
#
_cell.length_a   1.000
_cell.length_b   1.000
_cell.length_c   1.000
_cell.angle_alpha   90.00
_cell.angle_beta   90.00
_cell.angle_gamma   90.00
#
_symmetry.space_group_name_H-M   'P 1'
#
loop_
_entity.id
_entity.type
_entity.pdbx_description
1 polymer ?
#
loop_
_entity_poly.entity_id
_entity_poly.type
_entity_poly.pdbx_seq_one_letter_code
_entity_poly.pdbx_strand_id
1 'polypeptide(L)'
;LANCRVINHSPICTCRPGYTGEPRIRCSLIPPPPPPLESPPEVNPCVPSPCGPYSQCRNINGNPSCSCLPSYIGNPPYCRPECVMNSECASNLACINEKCRDPCPGSCGYNAQCKVINHTPICTCPEGFIGDPFTACSPKPPELVPPPVHDDICNCVPNAVCQNEVCVCLPDYYGDGYVSCRPECVLNSDCPSNKACIRNKCKNPCTPGTCGEGAICDVVNHAVMCTCPPGTTGSPFW
;
A
#
# COMPACT_ATOMS: atom_id res chain seq x y z
N LEU A 1 -61.84 -17.00 -78.03
CA LEU A 1 -60.54 -16.31 -77.82
C LEU A 1 -59.66 -16.27 -79.09
N ALA A 2 -60.13 -16.83 -80.21
CA ALA A 2 -59.54 -16.68 -81.53
C ALA A 2 -60.52 -15.97 -82.48
N ASN A 3 -59.99 -15.38 -83.54
CA ASN A 3 -60.74 -14.90 -84.70
C ASN A 3 -60.39 -15.79 -85.90
N CYS A 4 -61.40 -16.42 -86.50
CA CYS A 4 -61.23 -17.35 -87.61
C CYS A 4 -62.00 -16.88 -88.83
N ARG A 5 -61.41 -17.03 -90.02
CA ARG A 5 -62.07 -16.84 -91.31
C ARG A 5 -61.68 -17.95 -92.29
N VAL A 6 -62.57 -18.26 -93.22
CA VAL A 6 -62.29 -19.25 -94.26
C VAL A 6 -61.73 -18.53 -95.49
N ILE A 7 -60.53 -18.91 -95.91
CA ILE A 7 -59.91 -18.43 -97.16
C ILE A 7 -59.57 -19.67 -97.98
N ASN A 8 -60.04 -19.74 -99.23
CA ASN A 8 -59.83 -20.88 -100.13
C ASN A 8 -60.16 -22.24 -99.47
N HIS A 9 -61.37 -22.35 -98.88
CA HIS A 9 -61.85 -23.54 -98.15
C HIS A 9 -61.00 -23.97 -96.94
N SER A 10 -60.01 -23.17 -96.52
CA SER A 10 -59.17 -23.45 -95.36
C SER A 10 -59.49 -22.49 -94.21
N PRO A 11 -59.77 -22.99 -92.99
CA PRO A 11 -59.98 -22.14 -91.83
C PRO A 11 -58.64 -21.59 -91.32
N ILE A 12 -58.48 -20.27 -91.39
CA ILE A 12 -57.33 -19.56 -90.85
C ILE A 12 -57.77 -18.85 -89.57
N CYS A 13 -57.15 -19.24 -88.46
CA CYS A 13 -57.45 -18.71 -87.13
C CYS A 13 -56.23 -17.99 -86.55
N THR A 14 -56.48 -16.91 -85.81
CA THR A 14 -55.47 -16.20 -85.01
C THR A 14 -56.01 -15.93 -83.61
N CYS A 15 -55.18 -16.01 -82.58
CA CYS A 15 -55.59 -15.61 -81.23
C CYS A 15 -55.87 -14.11 -81.19
N ARG A 16 -56.86 -13.70 -80.40
CA ARG A 16 -57.18 -12.27 -80.22
C ARG A 16 -56.01 -11.54 -79.54
N PRO A 17 -55.86 -10.21 -79.73
CA PRO A 17 -54.88 -9.42 -79.00
C PRO A 17 -54.96 -9.68 -77.49
N GLY A 18 -53.81 -9.92 -76.84
CA GLY A 18 -53.74 -10.30 -75.42
C GLY A 18 -53.85 -11.80 -75.13
N TYR A 19 -53.98 -12.64 -76.15
CA TYR A 19 -54.02 -14.10 -76.01
C TYR A 19 -52.91 -14.77 -76.86
N THR A 20 -52.34 -15.86 -76.33
CA THR A 20 -51.33 -16.71 -76.99
C THR A 20 -51.80 -18.17 -77.02
N GLY A 21 -51.06 -19.04 -77.72
CA GLY A 21 -51.40 -20.46 -77.91
C GLY A 21 -51.79 -20.78 -79.35
N GLU A 22 -52.35 -21.97 -79.55
CA GLU A 22 -52.74 -22.45 -80.88
C GLU A 22 -54.15 -21.96 -81.26
N PRO A 23 -54.31 -21.12 -82.28
CA PRO A 23 -55.60 -20.49 -82.59
C PRO A 23 -56.73 -21.46 -82.97
N ARG A 24 -56.37 -22.67 -83.44
CA ARG A 24 -57.31 -23.73 -83.81
C ARG A 24 -57.67 -24.67 -82.66
N ILE A 25 -56.82 -24.76 -81.64
CA ILE A 25 -57.00 -25.67 -80.51
C ILE A 25 -57.46 -24.89 -79.28
N ARG A 26 -56.63 -23.95 -78.80
CA ARG A 26 -56.92 -23.13 -77.63
C ARG A 26 -56.00 -21.90 -77.57
N CYS A 27 -56.62 -20.74 -77.35
CA CYS A 27 -55.90 -19.54 -76.93
C CYS A 27 -56.07 -19.32 -75.41
N SER A 28 -55.01 -18.89 -74.74
CA SER A 28 -54.96 -18.50 -73.33
C SER A 28 -54.47 -17.07 -73.18
N LEU A 29 -54.78 -16.40 -72.06
CA LEU A 29 -54.26 -15.05 -71.79
C LEU A 29 -52.74 -15.08 -71.84
N ILE A 30 -52.13 -14.06 -72.45
CA ILE A 30 -50.70 -13.84 -72.34
C ILE A 30 -50.41 -13.58 -70.85
N PRO A 31 -49.56 -14.38 -70.19
CA PRO A 31 -49.19 -14.11 -68.82
C PRO A 31 -48.50 -12.74 -68.76
N PRO A 32 -48.75 -11.94 -67.70
CA PRO A 32 -48.01 -10.71 -67.52
C PRO A 32 -46.51 -11.01 -67.51
N PRO A 33 -45.66 -10.09 -68.01
CA PRO A 33 -44.21 -10.27 -67.92
C PRO A 33 -43.84 -10.57 -66.46
N PRO A 34 -42.89 -11.49 -66.22
CA PRO A 34 -42.39 -11.71 -64.87
C PRO A 34 -41.92 -10.38 -64.29
N PRO A 35 -42.14 -10.13 -63.00
CA PRO A 35 -41.59 -8.94 -62.35
C PRO A 35 -40.08 -8.89 -62.59
N PRO A 36 -39.48 -7.69 -62.73
CA PRO A 36 -38.02 -7.57 -62.80
C PRO A 36 -37.39 -8.34 -61.65
N LEU A 37 -36.37 -9.15 -61.92
CA LEU A 37 -35.57 -9.74 -60.86
C LEU A 37 -34.95 -8.58 -60.06
N GLU A 38 -35.49 -8.30 -58.88
CA GLU A 38 -34.82 -7.44 -57.92
C GLU A 38 -33.49 -8.12 -57.57
N SER A 39 -32.39 -7.43 -57.84
CA SER A 39 -31.07 -7.87 -57.40
C SER A 39 -31.13 -8.12 -55.89
N PRO A 40 -30.58 -9.23 -55.38
CA PRO A 40 -30.56 -9.48 -53.95
C PRO A 40 -29.97 -8.25 -53.24
N PRO A 41 -30.52 -7.85 -52.09
CA PRO A 41 -30.03 -6.69 -51.35
C PRO A 41 -28.55 -6.89 -51.05
N GLU A 42 -27.72 -5.85 -51.26
CA GLU A 42 -26.31 -5.90 -50.88
C GLU A 42 -26.21 -6.08 -49.36
N VAL A 43 -25.94 -7.31 -48.93
CA VAL A 43 -25.73 -7.63 -47.52
C VAL A 43 -24.36 -7.11 -47.13
N ASN A 44 -24.31 -6.18 -46.18
CA ASN A 44 -23.04 -5.67 -45.67
C ASN A 44 -22.26 -6.81 -44.97
N PRO A 45 -21.09 -7.23 -45.49
CA PRO A 45 -20.34 -8.37 -44.94
C PRO A 45 -19.73 -8.09 -43.56
N CYS A 46 -19.78 -6.84 -43.08
CA CYS A 46 -19.33 -6.44 -41.75
C CYS A 46 -20.44 -6.47 -40.68
N VAL A 47 -21.67 -6.92 -41.01
CA VAL A 47 -22.79 -6.97 -40.06
C VAL A 47 -23.49 -8.35 -40.08
N PRO A 48 -23.32 -9.18 -39.03
CA PRO A 48 -22.44 -8.98 -37.87
C PRO A 48 -20.96 -9.07 -38.27
N SER A 49 -20.07 -8.36 -37.56
CA SER A 49 -18.65 -8.28 -37.92
C SER A 49 -17.94 -9.64 -37.75
N PRO A 50 -17.27 -10.16 -38.79
CA PRO A 50 -16.48 -11.39 -38.69
C PRO A 50 -15.07 -11.16 -38.11
N CYS A 51 -14.67 -9.90 -37.86
CA CYS A 51 -13.28 -9.54 -37.59
C CYS A 51 -12.81 -9.72 -36.14
N GLY A 52 -13.67 -10.19 -35.23
CA GLY A 52 -13.32 -10.36 -33.82
C GLY A 52 -13.18 -9.04 -33.04
N PRO A 53 -12.88 -9.10 -31.73
CA PRO A 53 -12.69 -7.93 -30.88
C PRO A 53 -11.46 -7.11 -31.29
N TYR A 54 -11.45 -5.85 -30.89
CA TYR A 54 -10.35 -4.89 -31.13
C TYR A 54 -9.92 -4.76 -32.60
N SER A 55 -10.83 -5.06 -33.52
CA SER A 55 -10.60 -5.07 -34.97
C SER A 55 -11.62 -4.20 -35.67
N GLN A 56 -11.19 -3.51 -36.72
CA GLN A 56 -12.07 -2.79 -37.64
C GLN A 56 -12.36 -3.65 -38.88
N CYS A 57 -13.62 -3.66 -39.30
CA CYS A 57 -14.08 -4.29 -40.55
C CYS A 57 -14.32 -3.22 -41.61
N ARG A 58 -13.78 -3.43 -42.81
CA ARG A 58 -14.03 -2.60 -44.00
C ARG A 58 -14.57 -3.49 -45.12
N ASN A 59 -15.70 -3.12 -45.71
CA ASN A 59 -16.22 -3.80 -46.89
C ASN A 59 -15.37 -3.38 -48.11
N ILE A 60 -14.68 -4.33 -48.74
CA ILE A 60 -13.93 -4.15 -49.98
C ILE A 60 -14.56 -5.05 -51.03
N ASN A 61 -15.33 -4.46 -51.95
CA ASN A 61 -15.98 -5.16 -53.07
C ASN A 61 -16.88 -6.34 -52.65
N GLY A 62 -17.67 -6.19 -51.59
CA GLY A 62 -18.57 -7.22 -51.07
C GLY A 62 -17.90 -8.22 -50.13
N ASN A 63 -16.59 -8.10 -49.87
CA ASN A 63 -15.85 -8.94 -48.93
C ASN A 63 -15.42 -8.17 -47.67
N PRO A 64 -15.41 -8.81 -46.49
CA PRO A 64 -14.93 -8.19 -45.27
C PRO A 64 -13.40 -8.17 -45.25
N SER A 65 -12.82 -7.00 -45.02
CA SER A 65 -11.38 -6.82 -44.77
C SER A 65 -11.17 -6.37 -43.33
N CYS A 66 -10.40 -7.16 -42.58
CA CYS A 66 -10.18 -6.95 -41.15
C CYS A 66 -8.78 -6.38 -40.89
N SER A 67 -8.68 -5.45 -39.94
CA SER A 67 -7.39 -4.98 -39.39
C SER A 67 -7.54 -4.65 -37.90
N CYS A 68 -6.46 -4.77 -37.12
CA CYS A 68 -6.52 -4.37 -35.71
C CYS A 68 -6.74 -2.85 -35.58
N LEU A 69 -7.45 -2.44 -34.53
CA LEU A 69 -7.59 -1.03 -34.17
C LEU A 69 -6.22 -0.43 -33.80
N PRO A 70 -6.05 0.90 -33.88
CA PRO A 70 -4.82 1.57 -33.46
C PRO A 70 -4.45 1.20 -32.02
N SER A 71 -3.17 0.87 -31.79
CA SER A 71 -2.60 0.39 -30.51
C SER A 71 -2.89 -1.07 -30.14
N TYR A 72 -3.67 -1.83 -30.91
CA TYR A 72 -3.82 -3.28 -30.73
C TYR A 72 -2.86 -4.03 -31.65
N ILE A 73 -2.29 -5.12 -31.14
CA ILE A 73 -1.30 -5.94 -31.83
C ILE A 73 -1.87 -7.30 -32.24
N GLY A 74 -1.22 -7.93 -33.23
CA GLY A 74 -1.60 -9.24 -33.75
C GLY A 74 -2.32 -9.15 -35.10
N ASN A 75 -3.08 -10.20 -35.42
CA ASN A 75 -3.86 -10.29 -36.65
C ASN A 75 -5.31 -10.62 -36.31
N PRO A 76 -6.31 -9.99 -36.96
CA PRO A 76 -7.70 -10.35 -36.79
C PRO A 76 -7.95 -11.85 -37.07
N PRO A 77 -8.84 -12.53 -36.33
CA PRO A 77 -9.72 -11.99 -35.28
C PRO A 77 -9.09 -11.91 -33.87
N TYR A 78 -7.80 -12.18 -33.75
CA TYR A 78 -7.08 -12.30 -32.47
C TYR A 78 -6.28 -11.04 -32.11
N CYS A 79 -6.79 -9.86 -32.47
CA CYS A 79 -6.20 -8.60 -32.03
C CYS A 79 -6.29 -8.51 -30.50
N ARG A 80 -5.20 -8.10 -29.87
CA ARG A 80 -5.11 -7.98 -28.41
C ARG A 80 -4.31 -6.73 -28.02
N PRO A 81 -4.49 -6.21 -26.80
CA PRO A 81 -3.67 -5.10 -26.32
C PRO A 81 -2.20 -5.51 -26.23
N GLU A 82 -1.32 -4.54 -26.02
CA GLU A 82 0.11 -4.79 -25.83
C GLU A 82 0.37 -5.71 -24.63
N CYS A 83 -0.37 -5.50 -23.54
CA CYS A 83 -0.35 -6.33 -22.35
C CYS A 83 -1.74 -6.42 -21.72
N VAL A 84 -1.99 -7.52 -21.01
CA VAL A 84 -3.09 -7.67 -20.05
C VAL A 84 -2.54 -7.86 -18.64
N MET A 85 -1.33 -8.41 -18.52
CA MET A 85 -0.65 -8.67 -17.26
C MET A 85 0.75 -8.07 -17.25
N ASN A 86 1.25 -7.74 -16.06
CA ASN A 86 2.61 -7.21 -15.86
C ASN A 86 3.70 -8.13 -16.42
N SER A 87 3.52 -9.44 -16.35
CA SER A 87 4.46 -10.44 -16.86
C SER A 87 4.67 -10.41 -18.38
N GLU A 88 3.81 -9.71 -19.13
CA GLU A 88 3.97 -9.49 -20.57
C GLU A 88 4.89 -8.29 -20.87
N CYS A 89 5.18 -7.47 -19.87
CA CYS A 89 6.07 -6.32 -19.97
C CYS A 89 7.49 -6.68 -19.54
N ALA A 90 8.47 -5.86 -19.92
CA ALA A 90 9.81 -5.93 -19.36
C ALA A 90 9.77 -5.68 -17.83
N SER A 91 10.74 -6.20 -17.08
CA SER A 91 10.76 -6.14 -15.61
C SER A 91 10.79 -4.71 -15.03
N ASN A 92 11.23 -3.74 -15.83
CA ASN A 92 11.26 -2.31 -15.51
C ASN A 92 10.01 -1.54 -15.96
N LEU A 93 8.99 -2.22 -16.49
CA LEU A 93 7.71 -1.64 -16.94
C LEU A 93 6.55 -2.36 -16.26
N ALA A 94 5.35 -1.79 -16.28
CA ALA A 94 4.13 -2.40 -15.79
C ALA A 94 3.01 -2.27 -16.82
N CYS A 95 2.02 -3.16 -16.75
CA CYS A 95 0.86 -3.08 -17.61
C CYS A 95 -0.12 -2.04 -17.06
N ILE A 96 -0.13 -0.85 -17.68
CA ILE A 96 -0.93 0.29 -17.27
C ILE A 96 -1.77 0.75 -18.46
N ASN A 97 -3.10 0.61 -18.32
CA ASN A 97 -4.06 0.92 -19.39
C ASN A 97 -3.71 0.19 -20.70
N GLU A 98 -3.59 -1.14 -20.64
CA GLU A 98 -3.35 -2.01 -21.80
C GLU A 98 -2.01 -1.79 -22.53
N LYS A 99 -1.07 -1.05 -21.91
CA LYS A 99 0.26 -0.75 -22.45
C LYS A 99 1.35 -0.94 -21.42
N CYS A 100 2.53 -1.36 -21.87
CA CYS A 100 3.71 -1.46 -21.01
C CYS A 100 4.30 -0.07 -20.79
N ARG A 101 4.16 0.46 -19.57
CA ARG A 101 4.61 1.82 -19.20
C ARG A 101 5.42 1.80 -17.92
N ASP A 102 6.25 2.82 -17.75
CA ASP A 102 6.95 3.05 -16.49
C ASP A 102 5.92 3.41 -15.39
N PRO A 103 5.85 2.65 -14.28
CA PRO A 103 4.98 2.98 -13.15
C PRO A 103 5.50 4.12 -12.26
N CYS A 104 6.73 4.61 -12.45
CA CYS A 104 7.31 5.65 -11.58
C CYS A 104 6.60 7.02 -11.60
N PRO A 105 6.17 7.57 -12.76
CA PRO A 105 5.52 8.87 -12.80
C PRO A 105 4.27 8.93 -11.92
N GLY A 106 4.31 9.75 -10.86
CA GLY A 106 3.21 9.93 -9.90
C GLY A 106 3.17 8.93 -8.75
N SER A 107 4.10 7.97 -8.67
CA SER A 107 4.11 6.95 -7.60
C SER A 107 4.90 7.36 -6.35
N CYS A 108 5.93 8.18 -6.50
CA CYS A 108 6.81 8.58 -5.38
C CYS A 108 6.61 10.05 -4.98
N GLY A 109 6.92 10.33 -3.71
CA GLY A 109 6.84 11.66 -3.12
C GLY A 109 7.92 12.62 -3.62
N TYR A 110 7.84 13.87 -3.18
CA TYR A 110 8.79 14.91 -3.59
C TYR A 110 10.23 14.58 -3.13
N ASN A 111 11.22 14.83 -4.00
CA ASN A 111 12.64 14.47 -3.78
C ASN A 111 12.92 12.98 -3.50
N ALA A 112 11.98 12.08 -3.73
CA ALA A 112 12.23 10.65 -3.65
C ALA A 112 12.77 10.10 -4.97
N GLN A 113 13.66 9.11 -4.88
CA GLN A 113 14.12 8.35 -6.04
C GLN A 113 13.16 7.16 -6.26
N CYS A 114 12.69 7.01 -7.49
CA CYS A 114 11.90 5.85 -7.91
C CYS A 114 12.78 4.82 -8.63
N LYS A 115 12.61 3.54 -8.30
CA LYS A 115 13.17 2.40 -9.04
C LYS A 115 12.08 1.35 -9.26
N VAL A 116 11.98 0.81 -10.46
CA VAL A 116 11.02 -0.26 -10.76
C VAL A 116 11.67 -1.61 -10.46
N ILE A 117 11.05 -2.39 -9.58
CA ILE A 117 11.46 -3.76 -9.26
C ILE A 117 10.26 -4.67 -9.49
N ASN A 118 10.39 -5.62 -10.42
CA ASN A 118 9.31 -6.56 -10.78
C ASN A 118 7.99 -5.84 -11.04
N HIS A 119 8.00 -4.89 -11.98
CA HIS A 119 6.82 -4.11 -12.38
C HIS A 119 6.24 -3.19 -11.28
N THR A 120 6.91 -3.08 -10.12
CA THR A 120 6.44 -2.30 -8.97
C THR A 120 7.37 -1.11 -8.73
N PRO A 121 6.84 0.12 -8.60
CA PRO A 121 7.65 1.27 -8.25
C PRO A 121 8.05 1.21 -6.77
N ILE A 122 9.35 1.28 -6.51
CA ILE A 122 9.94 1.36 -5.17
C ILE A 122 10.48 2.77 -4.98
N CYS A 123 10.01 3.44 -3.95
CA CYS A 123 10.39 4.80 -3.61
C CYS A 123 11.38 4.80 -2.44
N THR A 124 12.49 5.51 -2.60
CA THR A 124 13.52 5.64 -1.56
C THR A 124 14.01 7.08 -1.46
N CYS A 125 14.31 7.56 -0.25
CA CYS A 125 15.03 8.82 -0.11
C CYS A 125 16.49 8.64 -0.56
N PRO A 126 17.02 9.55 -1.40
CA PRO A 126 18.41 9.49 -1.84
C PRO A 126 19.38 9.68 -0.67
N GLU A 127 20.66 9.37 -0.90
CA GLU A 127 21.71 9.57 0.10
C GLU A 127 21.76 11.04 0.56
N GLY A 128 21.90 11.25 1.87
CA GLY A 128 21.84 12.59 2.47
C GLY A 128 20.43 13.13 2.71
N PHE A 129 19.35 12.38 2.40
CA PHE A 129 17.97 12.77 2.67
C PHE A 129 17.30 11.82 3.69
N ILE A 130 16.27 12.32 4.38
CA ILE A 130 15.39 11.60 5.31
C ILE A 130 13.94 12.03 5.11
N GLY A 131 13.00 11.19 5.52
CA GLY A 131 11.56 11.44 5.40
C GLY A 131 10.81 10.20 4.94
N ASP A 132 9.58 10.40 4.48
CA ASP A 132 8.75 9.36 3.88
C ASP A 132 8.88 9.43 2.34
N PRO A 133 9.43 8.40 1.67
CA PRO A 133 9.60 8.39 0.21
C PRO A 133 8.30 8.48 -0.61
N PHE A 134 7.12 8.19 -0.02
CA PHE A 134 5.83 8.33 -0.70
C PHE A 134 5.23 9.73 -0.56
N THR A 135 5.71 10.49 0.42
CA THR A 135 5.23 11.86 0.70
C THR A 135 6.28 12.89 0.29
N ALA A 136 7.41 12.94 0.99
CA ALA A 136 8.52 13.84 0.70
C ALA A 136 9.80 13.42 1.43
N CYS A 137 10.93 13.62 0.76
CA CYS A 137 12.27 13.54 1.33
C CYS A 137 12.87 14.94 1.53
N SER A 138 13.55 15.13 2.65
CA SER A 138 14.22 16.38 3.05
C SER A 138 15.70 16.12 3.37
N PRO A 139 16.60 17.10 3.19
CA PRO A 139 18.01 16.93 3.56
C PRO A 139 18.16 16.54 5.03
N LYS A 140 19.07 15.60 5.31
CA LYS A 140 19.48 15.27 6.67
C LYS A 140 19.96 16.54 7.37
N PRO A 141 19.56 16.77 8.64
CA PRO A 141 20.20 17.79 9.45
C PRO A 141 21.71 17.57 9.45
N PRO A 142 22.52 18.64 9.46
CA PRO A 142 23.95 18.50 9.67
C PRO A 142 24.16 17.72 10.96
N GLU A 143 24.97 16.67 10.91
CA GLU A 143 25.42 15.97 12.11
C GLU A 143 26.08 17.01 13.00
N LEU A 144 25.47 17.27 14.17
CA LEU A 144 26.11 18.07 15.20
C LEU A 144 27.38 17.31 15.57
N VAL A 145 28.52 17.79 15.09
CA VAL A 145 29.81 17.39 15.67
C VAL A 145 29.66 17.66 17.16
N PRO A 146 29.70 16.62 18.02
CA PRO A 146 29.71 16.86 19.45
C PRO A 146 30.82 17.89 19.72
N PRO A 147 30.61 18.89 20.60
CA PRO A 147 31.70 19.77 20.98
C PRO A 147 32.93 18.92 21.32
N PRO A 148 34.15 19.35 20.95
CA PRO A 148 35.36 18.60 21.28
C PRO A 148 35.29 18.28 22.77
N VAL A 149 35.25 16.99 23.08
CA VAL A 149 35.28 16.51 24.46
C VAL A 149 36.60 17.04 25.02
N HIS A 150 36.52 17.98 25.95
CA HIS A 150 37.68 18.32 26.74
C HIS A 150 38.03 17.03 27.50
N ASP A 151 39.25 16.52 27.29
CA ASP A 151 39.80 15.38 28.02
C ASP A 151 39.93 15.75 29.51
N ASP A 152 38.82 15.80 30.24
CA ASP A 152 38.88 15.57 31.67
C ASP A 152 39.20 14.08 31.82
N ILE A 153 40.44 13.80 32.20
CA ILE A 153 41.07 12.47 32.34
C ILE A 153 40.30 11.49 33.26
N CYS A 154 39.24 11.98 33.91
CA CYS A 154 38.46 11.33 34.93
C CYS A 154 37.19 10.66 34.38
N ASN A 155 37.24 9.35 34.15
CA ASN A 155 36.03 8.53 33.95
C ASN A 155 35.48 8.06 35.32
N CYS A 156 34.90 8.98 36.10
CA CYS A 156 34.38 8.67 37.44
C CYS A 156 33.06 7.88 37.40
N VAL A 157 32.82 7.05 38.41
CA VAL A 157 31.55 6.30 38.54
C VAL A 157 30.39 7.21 38.99
N PRO A 158 29.13 6.76 38.90
CA PRO A 158 28.01 7.51 39.47
C PRO A 158 28.23 7.83 40.96
N ASN A 159 27.83 9.03 41.37
CA ASN A 159 28.06 9.61 42.70
C ASN A 159 29.53 9.90 43.04
N ALA A 160 30.39 10.05 42.03
CA ALA A 160 31.73 10.62 42.14
C ALA A 160 31.86 11.88 41.29
N VAL A 161 32.85 12.71 41.63
CA VAL A 161 33.22 13.93 40.91
C VAL A 161 34.73 13.93 40.67
N CYS A 162 35.17 14.46 39.53
CA CYS A 162 36.59 14.69 39.27
C CYS A 162 37.04 15.94 40.04
N GLN A 163 37.98 15.77 40.97
CA GLN A 163 38.58 16.86 41.71
C GLN A 163 40.10 16.73 41.61
N ASN A 164 40.75 17.69 40.93
CA ASN A 164 42.20 17.68 40.67
C ASN A 164 42.67 16.35 40.02
N GLU A 165 42.03 15.94 38.92
CA GLU A 165 42.36 14.70 38.18
C GLU A 165 42.14 13.40 38.97
N VAL A 166 41.54 13.46 40.16
CA VAL A 166 41.20 12.29 40.98
C VAL A 166 39.67 12.17 41.15
N CYS A 167 39.13 10.98 40.94
CA CYS A 167 37.71 10.71 41.21
C CYS A 167 37.49 10.53 42.72
N VAL A 168 36.68 11.42 43.30
CA VAL A 168 36.28 11.39 44.71
C VAL A 168 34.77 11.23 44.83
N CYS A 169 34.29 10.46 45.80
CA CYS A 169 32.85 10.32 46.03
C CYS A 169 32.23 11.68 46.42
N LEU A 170 31.02 11.94 45.94
CA LEU A 170 30.21 13.07 46.37
C LEU A 170 29.98 13.01 47.90
N PRO A 171 29.66 14.15 48.55
CA PRO A 171 29.29 14.17 49.96
C PRO A 171 28.22 13.12 50.26
N ASP A 172 28.37 12.42 51.38
CA ASP A 172 27.50 11.34 51.86
C ASP A 172 27.58 9.99 51.11
N TYR A 173 28.47 9.88 50.13
CA TYR A 173 28.85 8.63 49.49
C TYR A 173 30.26 8.20 49.92
N TYR A 174 30.46 6.90 50.00
CA TYR A 174 31.70 6.27 50.49
C TYR A 174 32.12 5.15 49.54
N GLY A 175 33.43 4.92 49.48
CA GLY A 175 34.03 3.91 48.61
C GLY A 175 35.14 4.50 47.74
N ASP A 176 35.24 3.99 46.52
CA ASP A 176 36.26 4.35 45.55
C ASP A 176 35.60 5.05 44.35
N GLY A 177 36.07 6.26 44.02
CA GLY A 177 35.51 7.10 42.96
C GLY A 177 35.68 6.55 41.53
N TYR A 178 36.49 5.51 41.34
CA TYR A 178 36.67 4.80 40.07
C TYR A 178 35.94 3.45 40.04
N VAL A 179 35.61 2.87 41.21
CA VAL A 179 35.01 1.53 41.29
C VAL A 179 33.55 1.56 41.74
N SER A 180 33.25 2.21 42.88
CA SER A 180 31.90 2.31 43.43
C SER A 180 31.84 3.34 44.55
N CYS A 181 30.98 4.36 44.39
CA CYS A 181 30.55 5.25 45.45
C CYS A 181 29.15 4.85 45.90
N ARG A 182 29.02 4.35 47.14
CA ARG A 182 27.76 3.89 47.72
C ARG A 182 27.34 4.79 48.89
N PRO A 183 26.03 4.99 49.11
CA PRO A 183 25.57 5.68 50.31
C PRO A 183 25.95 4.92 51.58
N GLU A 184 25.82 5.56 52.75
CA GLU A 184 26.06 4.94 54.06
C GLU A 184 25.25 3.65 54.25
N CYS A 185 24.02 3.61 53.74
CA CYS A 185 23.18 2.41 53.74
C CYS A 185 22.23 2.39 52.54
N VAL A 186 21.86 1.18 52.14
CA VAL A 186 20.74 0.91 51.22
C VAL A 186 19.67 0.09 51.94
N LEU A 187 20.08 -0.76 52.87
CA LEU A 187 19.24 -1.62 53.69
C LEU A 187 19.47 -1.34 55.18
N ASN A 188 18.47 -1.68 55.99
CA ASN A 188 18.58 -1.59 57.45
C ASN A 188 19.76 -2.39 58.02
N SER A 189 20.05 -3.55 57.44
CA SER A 189 21.18 -4.41 57.80
C SER A 189 22.55 -3.78 57.57
N ASP A 190 22.64 -2.72 56.76
CA ASP A 190 23.90 -1.98 56.54
C ASP A 190 24.19 -1.05 57.74
N CYS A 191 23.19 -0.77 58.56
CA CYS A 191 23.31 0.04 59.76
C CYS A 191 23.63 -0.81 60.99
N PRO A 192 24.20 -0.21 62.05
CA PRO A 192 24.22 -0.82 63.38
C PRO A 192 22.80 -1.18 63.85
N SER A 193 22.66 -2.22 64.68
CA SER A 193 21.36 -2.75 65.15
C SER A 193 20.47 -1.72 65.87
N ASN A 194 21.06 -0.63 66.38
CA ASN A 194 20.39 0.48 67.05
C ASN A 194 20.04 1.67 66.12
N LYS A 195 20.10 1.49 64.80
CA LYS A 195 19.77 2.50 63.79
C LYS A 195 19.00 1.88 62.63
N ALA A 196 18.29 2.70 61.88
CA ALA A 196 17.61 2.29 60.64
C ALA A 196 18.16 3.06 59.45
N CYS A 197 18.06 2.47 58.25
CA CYS A 197 18.42 3.13 57.02
C CYS A 197 17.29 4.07 56.59
N ILE A 198 17.50 5.37 56.75
CA ILE A 198 16.49 6.41 56.47
C ILE A 198 17.10 7.42 55.51
N ARG A 199 16.61 7.42 54.26
CA ARG A 199 17.13 8.28 53.18
C ARG A 199 18.65 8.13 53.03
N ASN A 200 19.11 6.89 52.83
CA ASN A 200 20.52 6.57 52.56
C ASN A 200 21.51 6.89 53.70
N LYS A 201 21.00 7.12 54.91
CA LYS A 201 21.77 7.41 56.12
C LYS A 201 21.33 6.54 57.28
N CYS A 202 22.28 6.07 58.08
CA CYS A 202 21.98 5.32 59.30
C CYS A 202 21.58 6.29 60.41
N LYS A 203 20.27 6.43 60.61
CA LYS A 203 19.68 7.38 61.56
C LYS A 203 18.91 6.64 62.63
N ASN A 204 18.77 7.29 63.78
CA ASN A 204 17.87 6.82 64.82
C ASN A 204 16.43 7.23 64.43
N PRO A 205 15.50 6.27 64.19
CA PRO A 205 14.08 6.58 63.94
C PRO A 205 13.32 7.13 65.15
N CYS A 206 13.89 7.11 66.36
CA CYS A 206 13.33 7.73 67.55
C CYS A 206 13.42 9.26 67.49
N THR A 207 12.39 9.87 66.90
CA THR A 207 12.17 11.31 66.87
C THR A 207 11.00 11.68 67.79
N PRO A 208 10.85 12.96 68.19
CA PRO A 208 9.68 13.39 68.96
C PRO A 208 8.37 12.99 68.25
N GLY A 209 7.49 12.29 68.95
CA GLY A 209 6.23 11.76 68.41
C GLY A 209 6.31 10.37 67.77
N THR A 210 7.47 9.71 67.75
CA THR A 210 7.58 8.31 67.30
C THR A 210 6.94 7.34 68.31
N CYS A 211 7.03 7.64 69.61
CA CYS A 211 6.35 6.92 70.68
C CYS A 211 5.34 7.85 71.38
N GLY A 212 4.43 7.26 72.17
CA GLY A 212 3.47 7.99 72.99
C GLY A 212 4.18 8.95 73.97
N GLU A 213 3.46 9.98 74.42
CA GLU A 213 4.03 11.00 75.31
C GLU A 213 4.55 10.35 76.61
N GLY A 214 5.84 10.54 76.91
CA GLY A 214 6.49 9.96 78.09
C GLY A 214 6.94 8.50 77.95
N ALA A 215 6.77 7.85 76.79
CA ALA A 215 7.31 6.52 76.52
C ALA A 215 8.81 6.57 76.13
N ILE A 216 9.56 5.54 76.52
CA ILE A 216 10.97 5.33 76.14
C ILE A 216 11.01 4.76 74.73
N CYS A 217 11.79 5.37 73.85
CA CYS A 217 12.01 4.91 72.48
C CYS A 217 13.40 4.30 72.33
N ASP A 218 13.44 3.01 72.04
CA ASP A 218 14.66 2.28 71.69
C ASP A 218 14.59 1.76 70.25
N VAL A 219 15.74 1.45 69.68
CA VAL A 219 15.84 0.83 68.36
C VAL A 219 16.42 -0.56 68.52
N VAL A 220 15.63 -1.58 68.20
CA VAL A 220 16.03 -2.98 68.31
C VAL A 220 15.86 -3.62 66.95
N ASN A 221 16.94 -4.20 66.41
CA ASN A 221 16.97 -4.79 65.06
C ASN A 221 16.44 -3.82 63.99
N HIS A 222 16.88 -2.55 64.05
CA HIS A 222 16.49 -1.48 63.15
C HIS A 222 15.02 -1.04 63.24
N ALA A 223 14.23 -1.64 64.14
CA ALA A 223 12.83 -1.30 64.38
C ALA A 223 12.68 -0.48 65.66
N VAL A 224 11.69 0.41 65.67
CA VAL A 224 11.34 1.18 66.87
C VAL A 224 10.66 0.28 67.89
N MET A 225 11.12 0.35 69.12
CA MET A 225 10.53 -0.30 70.28
C MET A 225 10.18 0.76 71.32
N CYS A 226 8.89 0.98 71.54
CA CYS A 226 8.40 1.90 72.56
C CYS A 226 8.06 1.13 73.84
N THR A 227 8.50 1.61 75.00
CA THR A 227 8.18 1.02 76.31
C THR A 227 7.74 2.08 77.32
N CYS A 228 6.80 1.73 78.19
CA CYS A 228 6.39 2.60 79.29
C CYS A 228 7.43 2.54 80.42
N PRO A 229 7.92 3.68 80.95
CA PRO A 229 8.81 3.67 82.11
C PRO A 229 8.13 3.05 83.35
N PRO A 230 8.90 2.58 84.36
CA PRO A 230 8.33 1.94 85.54
C PRO A 230 7.32 2.83 86.27
N GLY A 231 6.13 2.28 86.56
CA GLY A 231 5.07 2.98 87.26
C GLY A 231 4.08 3.75 86.37
N THR A 232 4.21 3.67 85.04
CA THR A 232 3.22 4.24 84.11
C THR A 232 2.39 3.13 83.43
N THR A 233 1.18 3.47 82.98
CA THR A 233 0.23 2.57 82.32
C THR A 233 -0.34 3.24 81.08
N GLY A 234 -0.50 2.50 79.98
CA GLY A 234 -1.00 3.05 78.71
C GLY A 234 -0.43 2.31 77.50
N SER A 235 -0.73 2.80 76.29
CA SER A 235 -0.08 2.31 75.08
C SER A 235 1.25 3.04 74.88
N PRO A 236 2.37 2.34 74.67
CA PRO A 236 3.66 2.99 74.49
C PRO A 236 3.82 3.65 73.10
N PHE A 237 2.95 3.33 72.13
CA PHE A 237 3.03 3.87 70.76
C PHE A 237 2.09 5.06 70.50
N TRP A 238 1.05 5.27 71.31
CA TRP A 238 0.03 6.32 71.13
C TRP A 238 -0.70 6.67 72.41
#